data_AF-A0A8D2GCA1-F1
#
_entry.id   AF-A0A8D2GCA1-F1
#
_cell.length_a   1.000
_cell.length_b   1.000
_cell.length_c   1.000
_cell.angle_alpha   90.00
_cell.angle_beta   90.00
_cell.angle_gamma   90.00
#
_symmetry.space_group_name_H-M   'P 1'
#
loop_
_entity.id
_entity.type
_entity.pdbx_description
1 polymer ?
#
loop_
_entity_poly.entity_id
_entity_poly.type
_entity_poly.pdbx_seq_one_letter_code
_entity_poly.pdbx_strand_id
1 'polypeptide(L)'
;MPAPAATYERVVYKNPSKYHYMKVCLEFQDCGVGLNAAQFKQLLISAVKDLFGEVDAALPLDILTYEEKTLSAILRICSSGLVKLWSSLTLLGSYKGKKCAFRVIQVKTIPSHIANKIEWWVDCFLIHSTHFCACINVI
;
A
#
# COMPACT_ATOMS: atom_id res chain seq x y z
N MET A 1 -33.69 -32.97 28.74
CA MET A 1 -33.08 -31.78 28.10
C MET A 1 -31.70 -32.17 27.59
N PRO A 2 -31.41 -32.09 26.28
CA PRO A 2 -30.07 -32.35 25.76
C PRO A 2 -29.18 -31.10 25.91
N ALA A 3 -27.90 -31.29 26.25
CA ALA A 3 -26.92 -30.22 26.41
C ALA A 3 -26.52 -29.59 25.06
N PRO A 4 -26.25 -28.28 24.99
CA PRO A 4 -25.82 -27.64 23.75
C PRO A 4 -24.43 -28.13 23.33
N ALA A 5 -24.30 -28.65 22.11
CA ALA A 5 -23.04 -29.09 21.54
C ALA A 5 -22.12 -27.89 21.26
N ALA A 6 -21.05 -27.76 22.04
CA ALA A 6 -19.96 -26.84 21.75
C ALA A 6 -19.09 -27.45 20.63
N THR A 7 -19.47 -27.18 19.38
CA THR A 7 -18.66 -27.55 18.22
C THR A 7 -17.55 -26.52 18.03
N TYR A 8 -16.30 -26.93 18.25
CA TYR A 8 -15.12 -26.12 17.94
C TYR A 8 -14.64 -26.44 16.52
N GLU A 9 -14.69 -25.46 15.62
CA GLU A 9 -14.22 -25.60 14.25
C GLU A 9 -12.92 -24.81 14.05
N ARG A 10 -11.84 -25.51 13.69
CA ARG A 10 -10.54 -24.89 13.39
C ARG A 10 -10.39 -24.71 11.88
N VAL A 11 -10.80 -23.55 11.38
CA VAL A 11 -10.68 -23.21 9.95
C VAL A 11 -9.31 -22.62 9.65
N VAL A 12 -8.48 -23.35 8.91
CA VAL A 12 -7.17 -22.88 8.44
C VAL A 12 -7.31 -22.30 7.03
N TYR A 13 -7.33 -20.97 6.93
CA TYR A 13 -7.36 -20.30 5.63
C TYR A 13 -5.96 -20.25 5.02
N LYS A 14 -5.74 -21.00 3.93
CA LYS A 14 -4.50 -20.93 3.14
C LYS A 14 -4.61 -19.78 2.13
N ASN A 15 -3.90 -18.68 2.42
CA ASN A 15 -3.79 -17.45 1.60
C ASN A 15 -5.12 -16.74 1.24
N PRO A 16 -5.89 -16.22 2.22
CA PRO A 16 -7.12 -15.48 1.96
C PRO A 16 -6.88 -14.03 1.48
N SER A 17 -5.64 -13.53 1.58
CA SER A 17 -5.27 -12.17 1.21
C SER A 17 -5.18 -12.02 -0.31
N LYS A 18 -6.28 -11.60 -0.94
CA LYS A 18 -6.30 -11.22 -2.37
C LYS A 18 -5.59 -9.89 -2.63
N TYR A 19 -5.47 -9.04 -1.62
CA TYR A 19 -4.92 -7.70 -1.74
C TYR A 19 -3.78 -7.46 -0.76
N HIS A 20 -2.81 -6.66 -1.21
CA HIS A 20 -1.68 -6.16 -0.46
C HIS A 20 -1.75 -4.64 -0.41
N TYR A 21 -1.29 -4.10 0.70
CA TYR A 21 -1.28 -2.67 0.94
C TYR A 21 0.16 -2.20 1.04
N MET A 22 0.49 -1.16 0.28
CA MET A 22 1.82 -0.54 0.32
C MET A 22 1.68 0.96 0.53
N LYS A 23 2.43 1.46 1.50
CA LYS A 23 2.62 2.89 1.70
C LYS A 23 3.87 3.31 0.93
N VAL A 24 3.67 4.26 0.03
CA VAL A 24 4.74 4.87 -0.76
C VAL A 24 4.83 6.35 -0.47
N CYS A 25 6.03 6.88 -0.54
CA CYS A 25 6.31 8.30 -0.47
C CYS A 25 7.09 8.69 -1.72
N LEU A 26 6.69 9.79 -2.34
CA LEU A 26 7.40 10.36 -3.47
C LEU A 26 8.24 11.54 -3.01
N GLU A 27 9.55 11.43 -3.22
CA GLU A 27 10.49 12.51 -2.94
C GLU A 27 10.89 13.17 -4.26
N PHE A 28 10.71 14.49 -4.34
CA PHE A 28 11.24 15.30 -5.42
C PHE A 28 12.51 16.00 -4.96
N GLN A 29 13.46 16.15 -5.89
CA GLN A 29 14.65 16.97 -5.65
C GLN A 29 14.32 18.48 -5.66
N ASP A 30 13.27 18.87 -6.37
CA ASP A 30 12.81 20.25 -6.51
C ASP A 30 11.73 20.63 -5.49
N CYS A 31 11.89 21.78 -4.84
CA CYS A 31 10.87 22.38 -3.99
C CYS A 31 9.70 22.91 -4.85
N GLY A 32 8.46 22.53 -4.53
CA GLY A 32 7.25 23.09 -5.16
C GLY A 32 6.57 22.21 -6.22
N VAL A 33 6.90 20.91 -6.30
CA VAL A 33 6.11 19.97 -7.11
C VAL A 33 4.91 19.47 -6.31
N GLY A 34 3.79 20.16 -6.43
CA GLY A 34 2.50 19.65 -5.95
C GLY A 34 1.94 18.66 -6.96
N LEU A 35 1.78 17.39 -6.55
CA LEU A 35 0.98 16.43 -7.29
C LEU A 35 -0.40 16.33 -6.66
N ASN A 36 -1.44 16.36 -7.49
CA ASN A 36 -2.78 16.01 -7.03
C ASN A 36 -3.00 14.49 -7.10
N ALA A 37 -4.07 14.00 -6.46
CA ALA A 37 -4.39 12.57 -6.43
C ALA A 37 -4.55 11.95 -7.84
N ALA A 38 -5.11 12.70 -8.80
CA ALA A 38 -5.30 12.24 -10.17
C ALA A 38 -3.98 12.11 -10.94
N GLN A 39 -3.08 13.09 -10.80
CA GLN A 39 -1.75 13.09 -11.38
C GLN A 39 -0.89 11.99 -10.79
N PHE A 40 -0.99 11.79 -9.48
CA PHE A 40 -0.32 10.69 -8.80
C PHE A 40 -0.82 9.35 -9.35
N LYS A 41 -2.14 9.16 -9.48
CA LYS A 41 -2.72 7.95 -10.10
C LYS A 41 -2.23 7.73 -11.53
N GLN A 42 -2.24 8.78 -12.37
CA GLN A 42 -1.74 8.70 -13.74
C GLN A 42 -0.26 8.34 -13.79
N LEU A 43 0.55 8.88 -12.88
CA LEU A 43 1.97 8.58 -12.81
C LEU A 43 2.21 7.11 -12.41
N LEU A 44 1.42 6.54 -11.51
CA LEU A 44 1.54 5.11 -11.18
C LEU A 44 1.20 4.25 -12.39
N ILE A 45 0.11 4.59 -13.10
CA ILE A 45 -0.32 3.88 -14.30
C ILE A 45 0.74 3.99 -15.40
N SER A 46 1.32 5.18 -15.61
CA SER A 46 2.36 5.38 -16.63
C SER A 46 3.64 4.62 -16.27
N ALA A 47 4.07 4.63 -15.00
CA ALA A 47 5.25 3.88 -14.58
C ALA A 47 5.12 2.38 -14.87
N VAL A 48 3.94 1.81 -14.59
CA VAL A 48 3.67 0.39 -14.90
C VAL A 48 3.56 0.18 -16.40
N LYS A 49 2.90 1.08 -17.12
CA LYS A 49 2.79 1.03 -18.59
C LYS A 49 4.15 1.03 -19.27
N ASP A 50 5.07 1.87 -18.83
CA ASP A 50 6.38 2.03 -19.44
C ASP A 50 7.27 0.79 -19.24
N LEU A 51 7.15 0.11 -18.09
CA LEU A 51 7.98 -1.06 -17.77
C LEU A 51 7.36 -2.41 -18.17
N PHE A 52 6.04 -2.56 -18.00
CA PHE A 52 5.33 -3.83 -18.20
C PHE A 52 4.31 -3.80 -19.36
N GLY A 53 4.02 -2.63 -19.92
CA GLY A 53 3.10 -2.46 -21.04
C GLY A 53 1.65 -2.14 -20.64
N GLU A 54 0.80 -1.90 -21.65
CA GLU A 54 -0.58 -1.43 -21.48
C GLU A 54 -1.47 -2.39 -20.69
N VAL A 55 -1.21 -3.70 -20.80
CA VAL A 55 -2.00 -4.74 -20.13
C VAL A 55 -1.86 -4.63 -18.60
N ASP A 56 -0.64 -4.38 -18.11
CA ASP A 56 -0.39 -4.22 -16.69
C ASP A 56 -0.79 -2.83 -16.18
N ALA A 57 -0.83 -1.82 -17.04
CA ALA A 57 -1.39 -0.51 -16.70
C ALA A 57 -2.90 -0.56 -16.39
N ALA A 58 -3.60 -1.56 -16.93
CA ALA A 58 -5.02 -1.83 -16.63
C ALA A 58 -5.22 -2.64 -15.33
N LEU A 59 -4.17 -2.94 -14.57
CA LEU A 59 -4.28 -3.64 -13.29
C LEU A 59 -5.20 -2.86 -12.32
N PRO A 60 -6.02 -3.56 -11.50
CA PRO A 60 -6.85 -2.93 -10.49
C PRO A 60 -5.99 -2.37 -9.34
N LEU A 61 -5.51 -1.14 -9.53
CA LEU A 61 -4.76 -0.35 -8.57
C LEU A 61 -5.70 0.68 -7.93
N ASP A 62 -5.84 0.61 -6.61
CA ASP A 62 -6.67 1.53 -5.84
C ASP A 62 -5.81 2.39 -4.91
N ILE A 63 -6.16 3.67 -4.79
CA ILE A 63 -5.47 4.63 -3.90
C ILE A 63 -6.43 4.92 -2.76
N LEU A 64 -6.11 4.40 -1.58
CA LEU A 64 -6.96 4.54 -0.40
C LEU A 64 -6.85 5.91 0.25
N THR A 65 -5.63 6.42 0.30
CA THR A 65 -5.33 7.68 0.95
C THR A 65 -4.17 8.31 0.22
N TYR A 66 -4.30 9.59 -0.08
CA TYR A 66 -3.26 10.39 -0.71
C TYR A 66 -3.10 11.68 0.08
N GLU A 67 -1.87 11.93 0.56
CA GLU A 67 -1.51 13.12 1.30
C GLU A 67 -0.63 14.01 0.41
N GLU A 68 -1.16 15.16 0.01
CA GLU A 68 -0.48 16.11 -0.89
C GLU A 68 0.73 16.78 -0.21
N LYS A 69 0.67 16.99 1.11
CA LYS A 69 1.74 17.68 1.85
C LYS A 69 3.03 16.87 1.93
N THR A 70 2.89 15.56 2.07
CA THR A 70 4.01 14.62 2.23
C THR A 70 4.22 13.76 0.99
N LEU A 71 3.40 13.94 -0.04
CA LEU A 71 3.39 13.13 -1.27
C LEU A 71 3.38 11.62 -0.97
N SER A 72 2.67 11.26 0.10
CA SER A 72 2.56 9.89 0.58
C SER A 72 1.21 9.32 0.20
N ALA A 73 1.21 8.08 -0.26
CA ALA A 73 0.00 7.38 -0.68
C ALA A 73 -0.05 5.97 -0.13
N ILE A 74 -1.25 5.50 0.17
CA ILE A 74 -1.51 4.10 0.50
C ILE A 74 -2.21 3.46 -0.70
N LEU A 75 -1.55 2.45 -1.28
CA LEU A 75 -1.99 1.74 -2.46
C LEU A 75 -2.47 0.35 -2.11
N ARG A 76 -3.56 -0.09 -2.74
CA ARG A 76 -4.10 -1.44 -2.67
C ARG A 76 -3.93 -2.14 -4.02
N ILE A 77 -3.31 -3.31 -3.99
CA ILE A 77 -2.96 -4.09 -5.20
C ILE A 77 -3.19 -5.58 -4.98
N CYS A 78 -3.57 -6.29 -6.05
CA CYS A 78 -3.61 -7.75 -6.04
C CYS A 78 -2.21 -8.36 -5.87
N SER A 79 -2.12 -9.52 -5.23
CA SER A 79 -0.85 -10.25 -5.02
C SER A 79 0.00 -10.41 -6.30
N SER A 80 -0.65 -10.62 -7.45
CA SER A 80 -0.01 -10.74 -8.76
C SER A 80 0.66 -9.46 -9.27
N GLY A 81 0.15 -8.30 -8.88
CA GLY A 81 0.60 -6.99 -9.36
C GLY A 81 1.57 -6.27 -8.43
N LEU A 82 1.75 -6.75 -7.19
CA LEU A 82 2.56 -6.06 -6.17
C LEU A 82 4.01 -5.90 -6.61
N VAL A 83 4.63 -6.99 -7.08
CA VAL A 83 6.02 -6.99 -7.52
C VAL A 83 6.18 -6.07 -8.74
N LYS A 84 5.24 -6.14 -9.69
CA LYS A 84 5.26 -5.31 -10.90
C LYS A 84 5.17 -3.82 -10.58
N LEU A 85 4.23 -3.42 -9.73
CA LEU A 85 4.13 -2.01 -9.35
C LEU A 85 5.39 -1.56 -8.60
N TRP A 86 5.84 -2.32 -7.61
CA TRP A 86 7.01 -1.91 -6.82
C TRP A 86 8.25 -1.75 -7.70
N SER A 87 8.55 -2.72 -8.57
CA SER A 87 9.66 -2.60 -9.51
C SER A 87 9.53 -1.37 -10.42
N SER A 88 8.33 -1.09 -10.93
CA SER A 88 8.06 0.11 -11.75
C SER A 88 8.33 1.40 -10.99
N LEU A 89 7.88 1.47 -9.73
CA LEU A 89 8.04 2.67 -8.90
C LEU A 89 9.50 2.91 -8.52
N THR A 90 10.24 1.86 -8.15
CA THR A 90 11.66 1.98 -7.81
C THR A 90 12.51 2.39 -9.03
N LEU A 91 12.10 2.00 -10.25
CA LEU A 91 12.77 2.39 -11.49
C LEU A 91 12.34 3.76 -12.02
N LEU A 92 11.20 4.30 -11.56
CA LEU A 92 10.75 5.62 -11.96
C LEU A 92 11.66 6.68 -11.33
N GLY A 93 12.51 7.29 -12.16
CA GLY A 93 13.48 8.31 -11.74
C GLY A 93 13.14 9.75 -12.14
N SER A 94 12.08 9.95 -12.92
CA SER A 94 11.69 11.28 -13.36
C SER A 94 10.21 11.40 -13.69
N TYR A 95 9.64 12.58 -13.42
CA TYR A 95 8.30 12.95 -13.84
C TYR A 95 8.29 14.39 -14.31
N LYS A 96 7.75 14.63 -15.52
CA LYS A 96 7.70 15.95 -16.18
C LYS A 96 9.07 16.67 -16.20
N GLY A 97 10.15 15.92 -16.45
CA GLY A 97 11.51 16.45 -16.50
C GLY A 97 12.14 16.77 -15.15
N LYS A 98 11.43 16.54 -14.03
CA LYS A 98 11.98 16.68 -12.67
C LYS A 98 12.38 15.32 -12.13
N LYS A 99 13.53 15.27 -11.44
CA LYS A 99 13.99 14.05 -10.79
C LYS A 99 13.10 13.73 -9.59
N CYS A 100 12.57 12.52 -9.57
CA CYS A 100 11.75 12.01 -8.48
C CYS A 100 12.20 10.60 -8.10
N ALA A 101 11.98 10.23 -6.85
CA ALA A 101 12.28 8.89 -6.36
C ALA A 101 11.12 8.40 -5.50
N PHE A 102 10.62 7.21 -5.80
CA PHE A 102 9.67 6.52 -4.95
C PHE A 102 10.38 5.76 -3.84
N ARG A 103 10.03 6.08 -2.61
CA ARG A 103 10.40 5.29 -1.43
C ARG A 103 9.20 4.48 -0.96
N VAL A 104 9.36 3.16 -0.94
CA VAL A 104 8.37 2.29 -0.29
C VAL A 104 8.67 2.30 1.20
N ILE A 105 7.73 2.83 1.99
CA ILE A 105 7.91 2.96 3.44
C ILE A 105 7.55 1.65 4.12
N GLN A 106 6.37 1.10 3.79
CA GLN A 106 5.86 -0.12 4.39
C GLN A 106 5.01 -0.90 3.40
N VAL A 107 5.12 -2.22 3.45
CA VAL A 107 4.24 -3.15 2.73
C VAL A 107 3.67 -4.10 3.76
N LYS A 108 2.35 -4.31 3.78
CA LYS A 108 1.79 -5.46 4.51
C LYS A 108 0.78 -6.21 3.67
N THR A 109 0.79 -7.51 3.90
CA THR A 109 -0.21 -8.45 3.43
C THR A 109 -1.24 -8.58 4.54
N ILE A 110 -2.42 -7.97 4.37
CA ILE A 110 -3.49 -8.06 5.36
C ILE A 110 -4.42 -9.22 4.93
N PRO A 111 -4.72 -10.18 5.82
CA PRO A 111 -5.74 -11.18 5.56
C PRO A 111 -7.10 -10.50 5.39
N SER A 112 -7.88 -10.95 4.40
CA SER A 112 -9.16 -10.33 4.00
C SER A 112 -10.15 -10.12 5.14
N HIS A 113 -10.12 -10.94 6.19
CA HIS A 113 -10.99 -10.82 7.37
C HIS A 113 -10.71 -9.59 8.25
N ILE A 114 -9.55 -8.93 8.10
CA ILE A 114 -9.15 -7.75 8.90
C ILE A 114 -9.05 -6.49 8.02
N ALA A 115 -9.33 -6.60 6.72
CA ALA A 115 -9.14 -5.52 5.74
C ALA A 115 -9.93 -4.24 6.05
N ASN A 116 -11.04 -4.33 6.80
CA ASN A 116 -11.82 -3.17 7.24
C ASN A 116 -11.16 -2.35 8.37
N LYS A 117 -10.00 -2.78 8.91
CA LYS A 117 -9.22 -2.04 9.93
C LYS A 117 -8.05 -1.23 9.35
N ILE A 118 -8.14 -0.80 8.09
CA ILE A 118 -7.13 0.04 7.43
C ILE A 118 -6.97 1.43 8.06
N GLU A 119 -7.98 1.95 8.75
CA GLU A 119 -7.85 3.22 9.49
C GLU A 119 -6.73 3.17 10.55
N TRP A 120 -6.54 2.02 11.23
CA TRP A 120 -5.51 1.83 12.26
C TRP A 120 -4.07 1.89 11.72
N TRP A 121 -3.87 1.88 10.40
CA TRP A 121 -2.57 2.08 9.77
C TRP A 121 -2.14 3.55 9.73
N VAL A 122 -3.10 4.46 9.59
CA VAL A 122 -2.80 5.90 9.64
C VAL A 122 -2.40 6.27 11.07
N ASP A 123 -3.10 5.73 12.07
CA ASP A 123 -2.82 5.94 13.49
C ASP A 123 -1.49 5.32 13.97
N CYS A 124 -1.16 4.09 13.55
CA CYS A 124 0.14 3.49 13.88
C CYS A 124 1.33 4.26 13.28
N PHE A 125 1.13 5.05 12.21
CA PHE A 125 2.18 5.89 11.64
C PHE A 125 2.41 7.16 12.47
N LEU A 126 1.37 7.70 13.13
CA LEU A 126 1.53 8.83 14.07
C LEU A 126 2.14 8.38 15.41
N ILE A 127 1.84 7.18 15.88
CA ILE A 127 2.31 6.71 17.20
C ILE A 127 3.81 6.34 17.20
N HIS A 128 4.42 6.07 16.05
CA HIS A 128 5.83 5.66 15.98
C HIS A 128 6.84 6.81 15.75
N SER A 129 6.39 8.05 15.50
CA SER A 129 7.30 9.17 15.25
C SER A 129 7.73 9.92 16.51
N THR A 130 7.13 9.65 17.67
CA THR A 130 7.59 10.18 18.96
C THR A 130 7.39 9.13 20.04
N HIS A 131 8.43 8.31 20.28
CA HIS A 131 8.53 7.31 21.37
C HIS A 131 7.39 6.27 21.42
N PHE A 132 7.66 5.01 21.01
CA PHE A 132 7.42 3.83 21.86
C PHE A 132 7.87 2.53 21.18
N CYS A 133 9.10 2.14 21.53
CA CYS A 133 9.52 0.76 21.63
C CYS A 133 8.83 0.16 22.88
N ALA A 134 7.71 -0.57 22.68
CA ALA A 134 6.95 -1.45 23.61
C ALA A 134 5.44 -1.29 23.28
N CYS A 135 4.58 -2.27 23.08
CA CYS A 135 4.57 -3.67 23.46
C CYS A 135 3.94 -4.45 22.29
N ILE A 136 4.71 -5.33 21.66
CA ILE A 136 4.16 -6.57 21.11
C ILE A 136 4.99 -7.67 21.75
N ASN A 137 4.55 -8.10 22.93
CA ASN A 137 4.88 -9.42 23.45
C ASN A 137 3.70 -9.89 24.32
N VAL A 138 3.01 -10.91 23.81
CA VAL A 138 2.60 -12.13 24.52
C VAL A 138 1.81 -11.93 25.83
N ILE A 139 0.48 -12.02 25.73
CA ILE A 139 -0.43 -13.10 26.20
C ILE A 139 -1.86 -12.75 25.78
#